data_AF-A0A2V5Q9M4-F1
#
_entry.id   AF-A0A2V5Q9M4-F1
#
_cell.length_a   1.000
_cell.length_b   1.000
_cell.length_c   1.000
_cell.angle_alpha   90.00
_cell.angle_beta   90.00
_cell.angle_gamma   90.00
#
_symmetry.space_group_name_H-M   'P 1'
#
loop_
_entity.id
_entity.type
_entity.pdbx_description
1 polymer ?
#
loop_
_entity_poly.entity_id
_entity_poly.type
_entity_poly.pdbx_seq_one_letter_code
_entity_poly.pdbx_strand_id
1 'polypeptide(L)'
;MKASEHLRFSALGFSPRRVAYLVALMGFATIPLQFFDDWRVGAAACWFGVVLVVVSALSCFMQPRRTTKRFYPVAWSLIALIAHMLSAHL
;
A
#
# COMPACT_ATOMS: atom_id res chain seq x y z
N MET A 1 -17.07 -27.16 -5.53
CA MET A 1 -16.43 -25.89 -5.97
C MET A 1 -16.25 -25.06 -4.70
N LYS A 2 -15.06 -24.55 -4.32
CA LYS A 2 -14.05 -23.94 -5.20
C LYS A 2 -14.65 -22.68 -5.85
N ALA A 3 -13.92 -21.58 -5.93
CA ALA A 3 -14.32 -20.32 -6.58
C ALA A 3 -15.59 -19.58 -6.04
N SER A 4 -16.60 -20.23 -5.47
CA SER A 4 -17.82 -19.58 -4.95
C SER A 4 -17.57 -18.75 -3.68
N GLU A 5 -16.65 -19.18 -2.81
CA GLU A 5 -16.22 -18.43 -1.62
C GLU A 5 -15.33 -17.22 -1.97
N HIS A 6 -14.52 -17.33 -3.03
CA HIS A 6 -13.73 -16.20 -3.55
C HIS A 6 -14.61 -15.05 -4.03
N LEU A 7 -15.84 -15.34 -4.50
CA LEU A 7 -16.81 -14.34 -4.95
C LEU A 7 -17.68 -13.81 -3.81
N ARG A 8 -17.91 -14.58 -2.74
CA ARG A 8 -18.62 -14.11 -1.54
C ARG A 8 -17.76 -13.21 -0.63
N PHE A 9 -16.44 -13.36 -0.62
CA PHE A 9 -15.56 -12.37 0.03
C PHE A 9 -15.29 -11.12 -0.82
N SER A 10 -15.58 -11.18 -2.12
CA SER A 10 -15.80 -9.96 -2.92
C SER A 10 -17.11 -9.23 -2.52
N ALA A 11 -17.98 -9.81 -1.70
CA ALA A 11 -19.38 -9.40 -1.51
C ALA A 11 -19.65 -8.29 -0.47
N LEU A 12 -18.65 -7.48 -0.10
CA LEU A 12 -18.87 -6.17 0.53
C LEU A 12 -18.26 -5.01 -0.27
N GLY A 13 -17.89 -5.23 -1.54
CA GLY A 13 -17.43 -4.16 -2.46
C GLY A 13 -15.93 -3.84 -2.42
N PHE A 14 -15.17 -4.45 -1.51
CA PHE A 14 -13.73 -4.26 -1.39
C PHE A 14 -12.96 -5.16 -2.36
N SER A 15 -12.68 -4.66 -3.56
CA SER A 15 -11.73 -5.30 -4.47
C SER A 15 -10.32 -5.24 -3.87
N PRO A 16 -9.58 -6.36 -3.70
CA PRO A 16 -8.21 -6.36 -3.19
C PRO A 16 -7.27 -5.44 -3.97
N ARG A 17 -7.57 -5.25 -5.26
CA ARG A 17 -6.86 -4.29 -6.13
C ARG A 17 -7.12 -2.85 -5.70
N ARG A 18 -8.38 -2.48 -5.47
CA ARG A 18 -8.74 -1.13 -4.98
C ARG A 18 -8.11 -0.86 -3.61
N VAL A 19 -8.15 -1.85 -2.72
CA VAL A 19 -7.50 -1.76 -1.40
C VAL A 19 -5.99 -1.52 -1.54
N ALA A 20 -5.30 -2.29 -2.39
CA ALA A 20 -3.86 -2.11 -2.61
C ALA A 20 -3.51 -0.71 -3.16
N TYR A 21 -4.31 -0.17 -4.08
CA TYR A 21 -4.12 1.20 -4.58
C TYR A 21 -4.44 2.28 -3.55
N LEU A 22 -5.48 2.09 -2.74
CA LEU A 22 -5.80 3.01 -1.64
C LEU A 22 -4.68 3.03 -0.61
N VAL A 23 -4.11 1.86 -0.29
CA VAL A 23 -2.95 1.73 0.60
C VAL A 23 -1.73 2.46 0.02
N ALA A 24 -1.46 2.32 -1.28
CA ALA A 24 -0.38 3.06 -1.92
C ALA A 24 -0.64 4.58 -1.89
N LEU A 25 -1.87 5.02 -2.16
CA LEU A 25 -2.28 6.44 -2.11
C LEU A 25 -2.13 7.03 -0.71
N MET A 26 -2.52 6.28 0.34
CA MET A 26 -2.33 6.68 1.73
C MET A 26 -0.86 6.95 2.05
N GLY A 27 0.05 6.12 1.54
CA GLY A 27 1.49 6.35 1.68
C GLY A 27 1.95 7.67 1.05
N PHE A 28 1.47 7.99 -0.15
CA PHE A 28 1.78 9.30 -0.76
C PHE A 28 1.18 10.48 0.02
N ALA A 29 -0.04 10.32 0.53
CA ALA A 29 -0.72 11.37 1.29
C ALA A 29 -0.03 11.70 2.62
N THR A 30 0.74 10.76 3.18
CA THR A 30 1.50 10.97 4.40
C THR A 30 2.85 11.67 4.20
N ILE A 31 3.34 11.79 2.96
CA ILE A 31 4.64 12.45 2.67
C ILE A 31 4.60 13.95 3.02
N PRO A 32 3.60 14.75 2.59
CA PRO A 32 3.54 16.16 2.96
C PRO A 32 3.50 16.40 4.46
N LEU A 33 2.84 15.52 5.22
CA LEU A 33 2.71 15.64 6.68
C LEU A 33 4.08 15.58 7.38
N GLN A 34 5.05 14.86 6.82
CA GLN A 34 6.40 14.78 7.40
C GLN A 34 7.17 16.10 7.33
N PHE A 35 6.81 17.02 6.44
CA PHE A 35 7.47 18.34 6.35
C PHE A 35 6.95 19.34 7.39
N PHE A 36 5.85 19.03 8.08
CA PHE A 36 5.24 19.90 9.09
C PHE A 36 5.51 19.46 10.53
N ASP A 37 6.11 18.29 10.72
CA ASP A 37 6.25 17.63 12.02
C ASP A 37 7.73 17.34 12.35
N ASP A 38 8.02 17.18 13.64
CA ASP A 38 9.38 16.92 14.14
C ASP A 38 10.03 15.64 13.56
N TRP A 39 11.36 15.59 13.58
CA TRP A 39 12.20 14.45 13.12
C TRP A 39 11.78 13.07 13.67
N ARG A 40 11.13 13.00 14.84
CA ARG A 40 10.58 11.78 15.44
C ARG A 40 9.45 11.17 14.60
N VAL A 41 8.67 12.02 13.92
CA VAL A 41 7.59 11.61 13.02
C VAL A 41 8.17 11.02 11.74
N GLY A 42 9.35 11.46 11.31
CA GLY A 42 10.08 10.87 10.17
C GLY A 42 10.31 9.36 10.33
N ALA A 43 10.82 8.93 11.49
CA ALA A 43 11.03 7.51 11.78
C ALA A 43 9.72 6.71 11.84
N ALA A 44 8.68 7.26 12.48
CA ALA A 44 7.36 6.62 12.56
C ALA A 44 6.70 6.48 11.18
N ALA A 45 6.79 7.50 10.33
CA ALA A 45 6.27 7.48 8.98
C ALA A 45 7.03 6.51 8.06
N CYS A 46 8.34 6.34 8.23
CA CYS A 46 9.09 5.28 7.56
C CYS A 46 8.58 3.88 7.93
N TRP A 47 8.40 3.60 9.23
CA TRP A 47 7.82 2.32 9.69
C TRP A 47 6.40 2.11 9.17
N PHE A 48 5.58 3.15 9.16
CA PHE A 48 4.24 3.12 8.58
C PHE A 48 4.29 2.79 7.08
N GLY A 49 5.19 3.43 6.31
CA GLY A 49 5.40 3.13 4.89
C GLY A 49 5.78 1.67 4.63
N VAL A 50 6.63 1.06 5.47
CA VAL A 50 6.96 -0.37 5.39
C VAL A 50 5.71 -1.24 5.57
N VAL A 51 4.87 -0.91 6.55
CA VAL A 51 3.60 -1.64 6.77
C VAL A 51 2.69 -1.54 5.54
N LEU A 52 2.57 -0.36 4.93
CA LEU A 52 1.75 -0.18 3.72
C LEU A 52 2.27 -1.01 2.54
N VAL A 53 3.58 -1.13 2.37
CA VAL A 53 4.17 -2.02 1.34
C VAL A 53 3.79 -3.48 1.58
N VAL A 54 3.89 -3.96 2.82
CA VAL A 54 3.52 -5.34 3.19
C VAL A 54 2.03 -5.59 2.93
N VAL A 55 1.15 -4.68 3.34
CA VAL A 55 -0.30 -4.80 3.12
C VAL A 55 -0.65 -4.78 1.63
N SER A 56 0.01 -3.92 0.85
CA SER A 56 -0.12 -3.86 -0.61
C SER A 56 0.31 -5.19 -1.25
N ALA A 57 1.44 -5.76 -0.81
CA ALA A 57 1.93 -7.05 -1.30
C ALA A 57 0.97 -8.20 -1.01
N LEU A 58 0.47 -8.31 0.23
CA LEU A 58 -0.53 -9.31 0.61
C LEU A 58 -1.81 -9.19 -0.21
N SER A 59 -2.30 -7.96 -0.41
CA SER A 59 -3.47 -7.67 -1.23
C SER A 59 -3.27 -8.07 -2.70
N CYS A 60 -2.06 -7.95 -3.22
CA CYS A 60 -1.70 -8.45 -4.55
C CYS A 60 -1.67 -9.98 -4.60
N PHE A 61 -1.22 -10.67 -3.55
CA PHE A 61 -1.26 -12.14 -3.48
C PHE A 61 -2.67 -12.72 -3.53
N MET A 62 -3.65 -12.00 -2.97
CA MET A 62 -5.06 -12.37 -3.02
C MET A 62 -5.71 -12.19 -4.41
N GLN A 63 -5.03 -11.54 -5.36
CA GLN A 63 -5.53 -11.37 -6.73
C GLN A 63 -5.22 -12.59 -7.62
N PRO A 64 -6.11 -12.95 -8.57
CA PRO A 64 -5.86 -14.03 -9.53
C PRO A 64 -4.54 -13.85 -10.28
N ARG A 65 -3.79 -14.94 -10.49
CA ARG A 65 -2.49 -14.90 -11.19
C ARG A 65 -2.57 -14.41 -12.64
N ARG A 66 -3.76 -14.44 -13.25
CA ARG A 66 -4.02 -13.96 -14.61
C ARG A 66 -4.21 -12.43 -14.69
N THR A 67 -4.28 -11.74 -13.56
CA THR A 67 -4.44 -10.27 -13.55
C THR A 67 -3.15 -9.61 -14.01
N THR A 68 -3.20 -8.95 -15.17
CA THR A 68 -2.09 -8.14 -15.67
C THR A 68 -1.80 -7.00 -14.70
N LYS A 69 -0.52 -6.64 -14.53
CA LYS A 69 -0.09 -5.52 -13.66
C LYS A 69 -0.47 -5.69 -12.18
N ARG A 70 -0.64 -6.93 -11.72
CA ARG A 70 -0.99 -7.30 -10.33
C ARG A 70 -0.15 -6.60 -9.27
N PHE A 71 1.15 -6.41 -9.50
CA PHE A 71 2.10 -5.85 -8.53
C PHE A 71 2.36 -4.34 -8.69
N TYR A 72 1.63 -3.65 -9.57
CA TYR A 72 1.78 -2.19 -9.71
C TYR A 72 1.49 -1.44 -8.40
N PRO A 73 0.46 -1.80 -7.59
CA PRO A 73 0.24 -1.16 -6.30
C PRO A 73 1.43 -1.31 -5.34
N VAL A 74 2.13 -2.44 -5.40
CA VAL A 74 3.33 -2.68 -4.58
C VAL A 74 4.46 -1.76 -5.01
N ALA A 75 4.68 -1.64 -6.33
CA ALA A 75 5.66 -0.70 -6.87
C ALA A 75 5.35 0.74 -6.44
N TRP A 76 4.07 1.16 -6.48
CA TRP A 76 3.66 2.48 -6.00
C TRP A 76 3.91 2.67 -4.49
N SER A 77 3.58 1.68 -3.66
CA SER A 77 3.89 1.76 -2.22
C SER A 77 5.40 1.80 -1.93
N LEU A 78 6.23 1.13 -2.74
CA LEU A 78 7.69 1.20 -2.62
C LEU A 78 8.22 2.59 -2.98
N ILE A 79 7.68 3.21 -4.03
CA ILE A 79 8.05 4.59 -4.40
C ILE A 79 7.68 5.55 -3.26
N ALA A 80 6.50 5.39 -2.65
CA ALA A 80 6.10 6.19 -1.49
C ALA A 80 7.05 5.99 -0.30
N LEU A 81 7.46 4.75 -0.01
CA LEU A 81 8.43 4.46 1.05
C LEU A 81 9.80 5.09 0.78
N ILE A 82 10.30 5.02 -0.46
CA ILE A 82 11.56 5.68 -0.83
C ILE A 82 11.44 7.19 -0.63
N ALA A 83 10.32 7.79 -1.01
CA ALA A 83 10.07 9.21 -0.80
C ALA A 83 10.04 9.56 0.71
N HIS A 84 9.43 8.72 1.55
CA HIS A 84 9.46 8.86 3.01
C HIS A 84 10.87 8.78 3.61
N MET A 85 11.72 7.90 3.07
CA MET A 85 13.12 7.81 3.51
C MET A 85 13.91 9.04 3.09
N LEU A 86 13.69 9.54 1.86
CA LEU A 86 14.36 10.74 1.39
C LEU A 86 13.92 11.98 2.18
N SER A 87 12.63 12.16 2.46
CA SER A 87 12.12 13.29 3.25
C SER A 87 12.59 13.27 4.71
N ALA A 88 12.77 12.09 5.31
CA ALA A 88 13.28 11.99 6.68
C ALA A 88 14.78 12.32 6.82
N HIS A 89 15.51 12.41 5.70
CA HIS A 89 16.94 12.70 5.66
C HIS A 89 17.27 14.08 5.05
N LEU A 90 16.25 14.86 4.68
CA LEU A 90 16.35 16.26 4.23
C LEU A 90 16.06 17.22 5.39
#